data_AF-A0A7I8MVN8-F1
#
_entry.id   AF-A0A7I8MVN8-F1
#
_cell.length_a   1.000
_cell.length_b   1.000
_cell.length_c   1.000
_cell.angle_alpha   90.00
_cell.angle_beta   90.00
_cell.angle_gamma   90.00
#
_symmetry.space_group_name_H-M   'P 1'
#
loop_
_entity.id
_entity.type
_entity.pdbx_description
1 polymer ?
#
loop_
_entity_poly.entity_id
_entity_poly.type
_entity_poly.pdbx_seq_one_letter_code
_entity_poly.pdbx_strand_id
1 'polypeptide(L)'
;MAEYTYEPTKWNEMAGPVIGGRDTYQSKSWNPTKKKWGPFTEKGPAPVWFSEANATNWTESMICKTKDLFYESKLNECFEKGDEVAIKIHYGEWNRTAVLRPEYIAAIVEEVRACGGNPYVVNDTTLSYHTYNSMAISQYQLEGAIRHGYTDATFGCPVLIADGYAGEDDYRVDIPEGLIIKETYIGRAIAEADAMIVIGHARGHSITMYGGVLKQLGIGCQSKRGKYITHLAHWGDPHDAIGWPKFTDNCPGKACKFHQMCDDSCPRSAHHVVAHGKVWNPEKCRLCYSCQVTCLFSGMTGITFEENYFPNAMIAHADAALGALKCFDRGKVGYINCAIDVVPECDCFPWAGLAVCPDVGIFAGKDLVAVEMATLDAIDKAPVSPGSAADEKGCKAGDDKFRLVNGFSPRIIMAAAEKIGLGTMEYSLTNYEPPLTPEHIARWQIRKGGVANHKPTTIRLRDVFGKHDLTDEVMPFRRIDYNKDWVWNEWKKYDPFEGVAPE
;
A
#
# COMPACT_ATOMS: atom_id res chain seq x y z
N MET A 1 31.94 -40.62 20.48
CA MET A 1 31.03 -39.71 19.77
C MET A 1 30.08 -40.58 18.98
N ALA A 2 28.81 -40.66 19.37
CA ALA A 2 27.82 -41.40 18.60
C ALA A 2 27.42 -40.50 17.43
N GLU A 3 27.64 -40.98 16.21
CA GLU A 3 27.10 -40.35 15.00
C GLU A 3 25.58 -40.49 15.04
N TYR A 4 24.89 -39.38 15.31
CA TYR A 4 23.46 -39.29 15.09
C TYR A 4 23.26 -38.97 13.61
N THR A 5 22.97 -40.00 12.82
CA THR A 5 22.40 -39.83 11.48
C THR A 5 20.93 -39.44 11.65
N TYR A 6 20.64 -38.15 11.49
CA TYR A 6 19.28 -37.65 11.36
C TYR A 6 18.82 -37.89 9.91
N GLU A 7 17.89 -38.80 9.71
CA GLU A 7 17.10 -38.79 8.48
C GLU A 7 16.17 -37.57 8.56
N PRO A 8 16.23 -36.62 7.60
CA PRO A 8 15.28 -35.52 7.58
C PRO A 8 13.89 -36.12 7.47
N THR A 9 13.07 -35.91 8.50
CA THR A 9 11.64 -36.20 8.47
C THR A 9 11.08 -35.65 7.17
N LYS A 10 10.72 -36.55 6.25
CA LYS A 10 9.94 -36.23 5.06
C LYS A 10 8.60 -35.70 5.54
N TRP A 11 8.44 -34.37 5.52
CA TRP A 11 7.24 -33.69 5.99
C TRP A 11 5.97 -34.18 5.26
N ASN A 12 6.17 -34.61 4.02
CA ASN A 12 5.26 -35.29 3.11
C ASN A 12 4.80 -36.69 3.54
N GLU A 13 5.45 -37.35 4.53
CA GLU A 13 4.97 -38.61 5.11
C GLU A 13 4.07 -38.39 6.36
N MET A 14 3.90 -37.15 6.82
CA MET A 14 2.85 -36.78 7.79
C MET A 14 1.48 -36.66 7.11
N ALA A 15 1.09 -37.70 6.36
CA ALA A 15 -0.26 -37.87 5.84
C ALA A 15 -1.17 -38.47 6.93
N GLY A 16 -1.39 -37.70 7.99
CA GLY A 16 -2.38 -37.97 9.01
C GLY A 16 -3.01 -36.65 9.45
N PRO A 17 -4.31 -36.60 9.79
CA PRO A 17 -4.86 -35.39 10.37
C PRO A 17 -4.03 -35.06 11.61
N VAL A 18 -3.42 -33.87 11.66
CA VAL A 18 -2.80 -33.38 12.90
C VAL A 18 -3.95 -33.15 13.87
N ILE A 19 -4.33 -34.20 14.60
CA ILE A 19 -5.31 -34.13 15.68
C ILE A 19 -4.59 -33.48 16.86
N GLY A 20 -4.76 -32.17 17.01
CA GLY A 20 -4.35 -31.44 18.22
C GLY A 20 -3.24 -30.39 18.08
N GLY A 21 -3.17 -29.65 16.98
CA GLY A 21 -2.36 -28.44 16.86
C GLY A 21 -3.16 -27.17 17.18
N ARG A 22 -2.49 -26.05 17.50
CA ARG A 22 -3.13 -24.72 17.71
C ARG A 22 -4.13 -24.41 16.59
N ASP A 23 -3.76 -24.70 15.34
CA ASP A 23 -4.57 -24.45 14.15
C ASP A 23 -5.85 -25.30 14.11
N THR A 24 -5.76 -26.58 14.52
CA THR A 24 -6.93 -27.48 14.59
C THR A 24 -7.90 -27.09 15.71
N TYR A 25 -7.41 -26.49 16.80
CA TYR A 25 -8.26 -25.98 17.88
C TYR A 25 -8.90 -24.63 17.52
N GLN A 26 -8.12 -23.70 16.95
CA GLN A 26 -8.61 -22.39 16.52
C GLN A 26 -9.73 -22.53 15.49
N SER A 27 -9.50 -23.25 14.39
CA SER A 27 -10.49 -23.46 13.32
C SER A 27 -11.79 -24.12 13.77
N LYS A 28 -11.75 -25.02 14.77
CA LYS A 28 -12.95 -25.67 15.32
C LYS A 28 -13.76 -24.76 16.24
N SER A 29 -13.08 -23.91 17.00
CA SER A 29 -13.73 -22.99 17.96
C SER A 29 -14.26 -21.72 17.29
N TRP A 30 -13.63 -21.28 16.21
CA TRP A 30 -13.88 -19.99 15.59
C TRP A 30 -13.47 -20.02 14.11
N ASN A 31 -14.44 -19.77 13.23
CA ASN A 31 -14.25 -19.79 11.78
C ASN A 31 -14.80 -18.50 11.15
N PRO A 32 -14.01 -17.41 11.09
CA PRO A 32 -14.38 -16.16 10.43
C PRO A 32 -14.49 -16.30 8.91
N THR A 33 -14.01 -17.39 8.32
CA THR A 33 -14.14 -17.61 6.87
C THR A 33 -15.62 -17.61 6.50
N LYS A 34 -16.01 -16.61 5.72
CA LYS A 34 -17.42 -16.34 5.45
C LYS A 34 -17.92 -17.26 4.34
N LYS A 35 -19.10 -17.83 4.57
CA LYS A 35 -19.67 -18.85 3.67
C LYS A 35 -20.14 -18.28 2.34
N LYS A 36 -20.43 -16.97 2.26
CA LYS A 36 -20.90 -16.29 1.04
C LYS A 36 -19.83 -15.37 0.46
N TRP A 37 -18.56 -15.80 0.45
CA TRP A 37 -17.49 -15.09 -0.25
C TRP A 37 -17.61 -15.27 -1.79
N GLY A 38 -16.99 -14.37 -2.55
CA GLY A 38 -16.89 -14.47 -4.02
C GLY A 38 -16.47 -13.15 -4.67
N PRO A 39 -16.14 -13.14 -5.98
CA PRO A 39 -15.83 -11.90 -6.70
C PRO A 39 -17.05 -10.97 -6.68
N PHE A 40 -16.83 -9.66 -6.65
CA PHE A 40 -17.95 -8.72 -6.74
C PHE A 40 -18.64 -8.85 -8.09
N THR A 41 -17.87 -8.83 -9.18
CA THR A 41 -18.38 -9.02 -10.55
C THR A 41 -18.04 -10.41 -11.06
N GLU A 42 -19.06 -11.20 -11.43
CA GLU A 42 -18.85 -12.55 -11.98
C GLU A 42 -18.63 -12.57 -13.48
N LYS A 43 -19.23 -11.63 -14.22
CA LYS A 43 -19.19 -11.57 -15.70
C LYS A 43 -19.29 -10.14 -16.21
N GLY A 44 -18.60 -9.89 -17.32
CA GLY A 44 -18.60 -8.60 -18.01
C GLY A 44 -17.72 -7.56 -17.33
N PRO A 45 -17.68 -6.33 -17.87
CA PRO A 45 -16.85 -5.27 -17.32
C PRO A 45 -17.39 -4.83 -15.97
N ALA A 46 -16.51 -4.77 -14.96
CA ALA A 46 -16.86 -4.24 -13.65
C ALA A 46 -16.80 -2.69 -13.66
N PRO A 47 -17.72 -2.01 -12.95
CA PRO A 47 -17.70 -0.56 -12.88
C PRO A 47 -16.56 -0.06 -12.00
N VAL A 48 -15.79 0.90 -12.52
CA VAL A 48 -14.73 1.60 -11.80
C VAL A 48 -14.96 3.10 -11.96
N TRP A 49 -14.89 3.84 -10.87
CA TRP A 49 -15.00 5.29 -10.88
C TRP A 49 -13.62 5.91 -10.79
N PHE A 50 -13.39 6.95 -11.57
CA PHE A 50 -12.12 7.65 -11.63
C PHE A 50 -12.34 9.15 -11.49
N SER A 51 -11.47 9.79 -10.72
CA SER A 51 -11.37 11.25 -10.69
C SER A 51 -9.91 11.65 -10.84
N GLU A 52 -9.63 12.57 -11.75
CA GLU A 52 -8.27 12.96 -12.12
C GLU A 52 -7.53 13.66 -10.98
N ALA A 53 -6.20 13.69 -11.02
CA ALA A 53 -5.40 14.34 -9.99
C ALA A 53 -5.56 15.87 -9.96
N ASN A 54 -5.76 16.49 -11.12
CA ASN A 54 -5.74 17.94 -11.30
C ASN A 54 -6.85 18.68 -10.50
N ALA A 55 -6.61 19.95 -10.18
CA ALA A 55 -7.56 20.79 -9.45
C ALA A 55 -7.42 22.26 -9.82
N THR A 56 -8.54 22.91 -10.10
CA THR A 56 -8.65 24.31 -10.56
C THR A 56 -9.64 25.13 -9.73
N ASN A 57 -10.50 24.47 -8.96
CA ASN A 57 -11.55 25.12 -8.18
C ASN A 57 -11.77 24.45 -6.80
N TRP A 58 -12.80 24.90 -6.07
CA TRP A 58 -13.05 24.55 -4.67
C TRP A 58 -13.53 23.11 -4.45
N THR A 59 -14.03 22.43 -5.49
CA THR A 59 -14.60 21.08 -5.41
C THR A 59 -13.64 20.01 -5.91
N GLU A 60 -12.57 20.40 -6.60
CA GLU A 60 -11.60 19.50 -7.22
C GLU A 60 -10.42 19.11 -6.32
N SER A 61 -10.44 19.46 -5.03
CA SER A 61 -9.44 18.95 -4.09
C SER A 61 -9.48 17.42 -4.08
N MET A 62 -8.32 16.77 -4.15
CA MET A 62 -8.20 15.31 -4.13
C MET A 62 -8.84 14.67 -2.90
N ILE A 63 -8.86 15.37 -1.77
CA ILE A 63 -9.55 14.91 -0.56
C ILE A 63 -11.06 14.90 -0.77
N CYS A 64 -11.63 15.95 -1.38
CA CYS A 64 -13.06 16.01 -1.71
C CYS A 64 -13.43 14.92 -2.72
N LYS A 65 -12.66 14.80 -3.80
CA LYS A 65 -12.84 13.77 -4.84
C LYS A 65 -12.79 12.35 -4.25
N THR A 66 -11.91 12.09 -3.27
CA THR A 66 -11.85 10.80 -2.55
C THR A 66 -13.16 10.51 -1.80
N LYS A 67 -13.72 11.52 -1.11
CA LYS A 67 -15.00 11.40 -0.38
C LYS A 67 -16.17 11.22 -1.33
N ASP A 68 -16.20 11.93 -2.45
CA ASP A 68 -17.26 11.73 -3.44
C ASP A 68 -17.17 10.33 -4.07
N LEU A 69 -15.99 9.90 -4.50
CA LEU A 69 -15.78 8.56 -5.06
C LEU A 69 -16.19 7.46 -4.09
N PHE A 70 -16.02 7.63 -2.77
CA PHE A 70 -16.52 6.68 -1.78
C PHE A 70 -18.04 6.43 -1.89
N TYR A 71 -18.83 7.47 -2.15
CA TYR A 71 -20.27 7.35 -2.37
C TYR A 71 -20.63 6.92 -3.79
N GLU A 72 -19.99 7.52 -4.81
CA GLU A 72 -20.29 7.25 -6.22
C GLU A 72 -20.00 5.79 -6.60
N SER A 73 -18.91 5.24 -6.07
CA SER A 73 -18.54 3.82 -6.25
C SER A 73 -19.21 2.88 -5.25
N LYS A 74 -20.13 3.41 -4.43
CA LYS A 74 -20.98 2.66 -3.50
C LYS A 74 -20.19 1.86 -2.45
N LEU A 75 -19.09 2.42 -1.96
CA LEU A 75 -18.30 1.81 -0.88
C LEU A 75 -18.98 1.98 0.48
N ASN A 76 -19.84 3.00 0.62
CA ASN A 76 -20.73 3.15 1.77
C ASN A 76 -21.76 2.01 1.91
N GLU A 77 -21.96 1.20 0.86
CA GLU A 77 -22.82 0.01 0.88
C GLU A 77 -22.05 -1.27 1.26
N CYS A 78 -20.73 -1.20 1.47
CA CYS A 78 -19.91 -2.35 1.87
C CYS A 78 -20.07 -2.73 3.34
N PHE A 79 -20.76 -1.92 4.14
CA PHE A 79 -20.93 -2.16 5.57
C PHE A 79 -22.29 -1.62 6.03
N GLU A 80 -22.71 -2.09 7.20
CA GLU A 80 -23.95 -1.69 7.85
C GLU A 80 -23.64 -0.88 9.11
N LYS A 81 -24.67 -0.20 9.64
CA LYS A 81 -24.51 0.56 10.88
C LYS A 81 -24.14 -0.38 12.03
N GLY A 82 -23.05 -0.08 12.71
CA GLY A 82 -22.51 -0.86 13.81
C GLY A 82 -21.47 -1.91 13.42
N ASP A 83 -21.23 -2.13 12.11
CA ASP A 83 -20.14 -2.99 11.63
C ASP A 83 -18.78 -2.42 12.06
N GLU A 84 -17.86 -3.29 12.47
CA GLU A 84 -16.44 -2.95 12.64
C GLU A 84 -15.76 -2.93 11.26
N VAL A 85 -15.26 -1.75 10.86
CA VAL A 85 -14.75 -1.51 9.49
C VAL A 85 -13.24 -1.28 9.51
N ALA A 86 -12.49 -2.24 8.98
CA ALA A 86 -11.05 -2.11 8.81
C ALA A 86 -10.72 -1.15 7.66
N ILE A 87 -9.95 -0.09 7.93
CA ILE A 87 -9.38 0.79 6.92
C ILE A 87 -7.95 0.34 6.67
N LYS A 88 -7.77 -0.49 5.64
CA LYS A 88 -6.50 -1.15 5.34
C LYS A 88 -5.59 -0.23 4.54
N ILE A 89 -4.45 0.13 5.13
CA ILE A 89 -3.42 0.97 4.53
C ILE A 89 -2.03 0.36 4.72
N HIS A 90 -1.00 1.02 4.20
CA HIS A 90 0.41 0.68 4.44
C HIS A 90 1.08 1.84 5.17
N TYR A 91 1.74 1.59 6.29
CA TYR A 91 2.31 2.67 7.12
C TYR A 91 3.61 3.28 6.58
N GLY A 92 4.32 2.53 5.75
CA GLY A 92 5.58 2.97 5.15
C GLY A 92 6.78 2.82 6.07
N GLU A 93 7.95 2.67 5.46
CA GLU A 93 9.23 2.58 6.16
C GLU A 93 9.64 3.95 6.71
N TRP A 94 10.40 3.97 7.80
CA TRP A 94 10.66 5.15 8.64
C TRP A 94 11.07 6.45 7.93
N ASN A 95 11.84 6.36 6.85
CA ASN A 95 12.34 7.52 6.09
C ASN A 95 11.63 7.71 4.74
N ARG A 96 10.56 6.96 4.48
CA ARG A 96 9.83 7.00 3.22
C ARG A 96 9.05 8.31 3.10
N THR A 97 9.27 9.04 2.01
CA THR A 97 8.62 10.33 1.75
C THR A 97 7.39 10.22 0.85
N ALA A 98 7.37 9.25 -0.07
CA ALA A 98 6.25 8.99 -0.97
C ALA A 98 5.23 8.03 -0.34
N VAL A 99 4.85 8.27 0.92
CA VAL A 99 3.71 7.62 1.57
C VAL A 99 2.41 8.35 1.24
N LEU A 100 1.28 7.64 1.32
CA LEU A 100 -0.02 8.27 1.08
C LEU A 100 -0.31 9.33 2.15
N ARG A 101 -0.73 10.54 1.78
CA ARG A 101 -0.94 11.59 2.79
C ARG A 101 -2.07 11.18 3.77
N PRO A 102 -1.92 11.38 5.10
CA PRO A 102 -2.89 10.97 6.11
C PRO A 102 -4.31 11.50 5.88
N GLU A 103 -4.45 12.66 5.23
CA GLU A 103 -5.71 13.32 4.95
C GLU A 103 -6.64 12.47 4.07
N TYR A 104 -6.10 11.67 3.14
CA TYR A 104 -6.89 10.74 2.33
C TYR A 104 -7.55 9.66 3.21
N ILE A 105 -6.79 9.14 4.17
CA ILE A 105 -7.25 8.11 5.10
C ILE A 105 -8.28 8.71 6.06
N ALA A 106 -7.98 9.89 6.64
CA ALA A 106 -8.88 10.60 7.54
C ALA A 106 -10.23 10.88 6.87
N ALA A 107 -10.22 11.31 5.60
CA ALA A 107 -11.43 11.56 4.85
C ALA A 107 -12.33 10.33 4.71
N ILE A 108 -11.76 9.15 4.48
CA ILE A 108 -12.54 7.91 4.42
C ILE A 108 -13.01 7.47 5.81
N VAL A 109 -12.17 7.59 6.84
CA VAL A 109 -12.56 7.31 8.24
C VAL A 109 -13.76 8.16 8.67
N GLU A 110 -13.76 9.45 8.33
CA GLU A 110 -14.88 10.37 8.58
C GLU A 110 -16.18 9.88 7.94
N GLU A 111 -16.14 9.48 6.67
CA GLU A 111 -17.34 9.07 5.94
C GLU A 111 -17.84 7.68 6.36
N VAL A 112 -16.93 6.76 6.70
CA VAL A 112 -17.32 5.46 7.30
C VAL A 112 -18.04 5.68 8.62
N ARG A 113 -17.52 6.56 9.48
CA ARG A 113 -18.18 6.95 10.73
C ARG A 113 -19.52 7.65 10.48
N ALA A 114 -19.59 8.53 9.48
CA ALA A 114 -20.82 9.23 9.13
C ALA A 114 -21.93 8.28 8.64
N CYS A 115 -21.55 7.18 7.98
CA CYS A 115 -22.46 6.10 7.57
C CYS A 115 -22.83 5.16 8.75
N GLY A 116 -22.24 5.35 9.92
CA GLY A 116 -22.54 4.61 11.14
C GLY A 116 -21.70 3.34 11.35
N GLY A 117 -20.64 3.13 10.57
CA GLY A 117 -19.64 2.10 10.84
C GLY A 117 -18.67 2.52 11.95
N ASN A 118 -17.99 1.55 12.54
CA ASN A 118 -16.93 1.76 13.54
C ASN A 118 -15.56 1.57 12.86
N PRO A 119 -14.92 2.64 12.35
CA PRO A 119 -13.65 2.50 11.64
C PRO A 119 -12.49 2.28 12.60
N TYR A 120 -11.49 1.52 12.15
CA TYR A 120 -10.14 1.51 12.69
C TYR A 120 -9.14 1.38 11.54
N VAL A 121 -8.00 2.06 11.63
CA VAL A 121 -6.95 2.04 10.61
C VAL A 121 -5.96 0.94 10.94
N VAL A 122 -5.60 0.11 9.96
CA VAL A 122 -4.82 -1.09 10.23
C VAL A 122 -3.69 -1.31 9.22
N ASN A 123 -2.55 -1.75 9.73
CA ASN A 123 -1.48 -2.35 8.95
C ASN A 123 -0.96 -3.63 9.65
N ASP A 124 -0.06 -4.37 9.00
CA ASP A 124 0.49 -5.62 9.52
C ASP A 124 2.02 -5.52 9.55
N THR A 125 2.68 -6.33 10.36
CA THR A 125 4.15 -6.41 10.40
C THR A 125 4.71 -6.92 9.08
N THR A 126 5.89 -6.43 8.71
CA THR A 126 6.64 -6.92 7.55
C THR A 126 7.60 -8.05 7.93
N LEU A 127 8.15 -8.76 6.93
CA LEU A 127 9.37 -9.53 7.16
C LEU A 127 10.54 -8.56 7.39
N SER A 128 11.69 -9.04 7.89
CA SER A 128 12.80 -8.14 8.18
C SER A 128 13.29 -7.40 6.93
N TYR A 129 13.21 -7.97 5.71
CA TYR A 129 13.60 -7.38 4.42
C TYR A 129 15.04 -6.83 4.33
N HIS A 130 15.55 -6.02 5.27
CA HIS A 130 16.93 -5.58 5.43
C HIS A 130 17.25 -5.38 6.93
N THR A 131 18.53 -5.16 7.27
CA THR A 131 19.04 -5.11 8.66
C THR A 131 18.37 -4.06 9.56
N TYR A 132 17.80 -3.00 9.00
CA TYR A 132 17.28 -1.83 9.73
C TYR A 132 15.81 -1.52 9.41
N ASN A 133 15.02 -2.54 9.06
CA ASN A 133 13.61 -2.38 8.75
C ASN A 133 12.81 -2.04 10.01
N SER A 134 12.06 -0.94 9.97
CA SER A 134 11.30 -0.43 11.11
C SER A 134 9.87 -0.95 11.15
N MET A 135 9.47 -1.78 10.19
CA MET A 135 8.13 -2.35 10.07
C MET A 135 8.04 -3.81 10.53
N ALA A 136 9.16 -4.42 10.96
CA ALA A 136 9.23 -5.85 11.28
C ALA A 136 8.61 -6.23 12.64
N ILE A 137 8.37 -5.29 13.54
CA ILE A 137 7.65 -5.50 14.81
C ILE A 137 6.71 -4.32 15.07
N SER A 138 5.67 -4.53 15.89
CA SER A 138 4.63 -3.51 16.07
C SER A 138 5.17 -2.19 16.64
N GLN A 139 6.11 -2.25 17.59
CA GLN A 139 6.64 -1.06 18.26
C GLN A 139 7.28 -0.10 17.23
N TYR A 140 8.27 -0.58 16.48
CA TYR A 140 8.98 0.25 15.49
C TYR A 140 8.03 0.75 14.40
N GLN A 141 7.07 -0.08 14.02
CA GLN A 141 6.13 0.29 12.96
C GLN A 141 5.19 1.41 13.43
N LEU A 142 4.73 1.37 14.68
CA LEU A 142 3.91 2.42 15.27
C LEU A 142 4.69 3.70 15.48
N GLU A 143 5.97 3.63 15.87
CA GLU A 143 6.84 4.80 15.91
C GLU A 143 6.94 5.45 14.51
N GLY A 144 7.07 4.65 13.45
CA GLY A 144 7.05 5.12 12.05
C GLY A 144 5.70 5.70 11.63
N ALA A 145 4.60 5.05 12.01
CA ALA A 145 3.25 5.54 11.77
C ALA A 145 3.03 6.92 12.40
N ILE A 146 3.46 7.10 13.66
CA ILE A 146 3.42 8.40 14.36
C ILE A 146 4.20 9.46 13.59
N ARG A 147 5.40 9.13 13.10
CA ARG A 147 6.23 10.04 12.31
C ARG A 147 5.55 10.48 11.02
N HIS A 148 4.83 9.59 10.34
CA HIS A 148 4.08 9.90 9.11
C HIS A 148 2.72 10.57 9.38
N GLY A 149 2.36 10.78 10.65
CA GLY A 149 1.06 11.35 11.03
C GLY A 149 -0.09 10.35 10.99
N TYR A 150 0.17 9.05 10.89
CA TYR A 150 -0.84 7.99 11.01
C TYR A 150 -1.07 7.67 12.49
N THR A 151 -1.92 8.48 13.13
CA THR A 151 -2.20 8.38 14.58
C THR A 151 -3.68 8.38 14.86
N ASP A 152 -4.04 7.87 16.04
CA ASP A 152 -5.42 7.94 16.54
C ASP A 152 -5.96 9.36 16.56
N ALA A 153 -5.10 10.34 16.86
CA ALA A 153 -5.48 11.75 16.88
C ALA A 153 -5.77 12.30 15.47
N THR A 154 -5.00 11.87 14.46
CA THR A 154 -5.19 12.29 13.07
C THR A 154 -6.49 11.75 12.50
N PHE A 155 -6.82 10.48 12.80
CA PHE A 155 -7.99 9.81 12.22
C PHE A 155 -9.23 9.87 13.12
N GLY A 156 -9.06 10.19 14.40
CA GLY A 156 -10.10 10.09 15.41
C GLY A 156 -10.60 8.67 15.65
N CYS A 157 -9.81 7.64 15.31
CA CYS A 157 -10.12 6.22 15.52
C CYS A 157 -8.85 5.41 15.79
N PRO A 158 -8.93 4.19 16.34
CA PRO A 158 -7.75 3.38 16.64
C PRO A 158 -6.89 3.07 15.41
N VAL A 159 -5.56 3.13 15.59
CA VAL A 159 -4.52 2.71 14.64
C VAL A 159 -3.86 1.44 15.16
N LEU A 160 -3.98 0.34 14.43
CA LEU A 160 -3.65 -1.00 14.90
C LEU A 160 -2.61 -1.72 14.03
N ILE A 161 -1.86 -2.63 14.68
CA ILE A 161 -1.07 -3.66 14.00
C ILE A 161 -1.87 -4.97 14.05
N ALA A 162 -2.36 -5.42 12.89
CA ALA A 162 -3.37 -6.49 12.79
C ALA A 162 -2.88 -7.86 13.25
N ASP A 163 -1.58 -8.11 13.15
CA ASP A 163 -0.92 -9.38 13.45
C ASP A 163 -0.10 -9.35 14.76
N GLY A 164 -0.33 -8.34 15.60
CA GLY A 164 0.23 -8.23 16.94
C GLY A 164 1.72 -7.87 16.98
N TYR A 165 2.35 -8.02 18.15
CA TYR A 165 3.70 -7.48 18.42
C TYR A 165 4.77 -8.02 17.47
N ALA A 166 4.80 -9.34 17.32
CA ALA A 166 5.79 -10.05 16.53
C ALA A 166 5.22 -10.59 15.21
N GLY A 167 3.98 -10.26 14.83
CA GLY A 167 3.36 -10.75 13.60
C GLY A 167 2.86 -12.19 13.65
N GLU A 168 2.46 -12.65 14.83
CA GLU A 168 2.05 -14.03 15.13
C GLU A 168 0.57 -14.15 15.53
N ASP A 169 -0.13 -13.02 15.65
CA ASP A 169 -1.56 -13.00 15.94
C ASP A 169 -2.32 -13.17 14.63
N ASP A 170 -2.56 -14.43 14.27
CA ASP A 170 -3.08 -14.78 12.97
C ASP A 170 -4.20 -15.81 12.99
N TYR A 171 -4.92 -15.82 11.87
CA TYR A 171 -5.92 -16.82 11.54
C TYR A 171 -5.54 -17.52 10.24
N ARG A 172 -5.46 -18.85 10.30
CA ARG A 172 -5.22 -19.69 9.13
C ARG A 172 -6.48 -19.77 8.27
N VAL A 173 -6.34 -19.51 6.98
CA VAL A 173 -7.39 -19.60 5.97
C VAL A 173 -6.99 -20.63 4.91
N ASP A 174 -7.86 -21.62 4.68
CA ASP A 174 -7.66 -22.61 3.61
C ASP A 174 -8.13 -22.06 2.25
N ILE A 175 -7.28 -22.21 1.24
CA ILE A 175 -7.47 -21.77 -0.15
C ILE A 175 -7.11 -22.88 -1.14
N PRO A 176 -7.78 -24.06 -1.08
CA PRO A 176 -7.46 -25.19 -1.97
C PRO A 176 -7.49 -24.83 -3.47
N GLU A 177 -8.27 -23.81 -3.85
CA GLU A 177 -8.40 -23.28 -5.19
C GLU A 177 -7.27 -22.31 -5.61
N GLY A 178 -6.37 -21.91 -4.70
CA GLY A 178 -5.19 -21.11 -5.05
C GLY A 178 -4.32 -21.83 -6.09
N LEU A 179 -3.62 -21.08 -6.94
CA LEU A 179 -2.85 -21.63 -8.05
C LEU A 179 -1.55 -22.28 -7.59
N ILE A 180 -0.90 -21.68 -6.59
CA ILE A 180 0.33 -22.14 -5.96
C ILE A 180 0.02 -22.51 -4.51
N ILE A 181 -0.26 -21.53 -3.65
CA ILE A 181 -0.43 -21.78 -2.21
C ILE A 181 -1.85 -22.27 -1.89
N LYS A 182 -1.99 -23.17 -0.91
CA LYS A 182 -3.27 -23.81 -0.54
C LYS A 182 -3.77 -23.43 0.85
N GLU A 183 -2.99 -22.68 1.61
CA GLU A 183 -3.40 -22.02 2.85
C GLU A 183 -2.62 -20.71 2.99
N THR A 184 -3.15 -19.78 3.77
CA THR A 184 -2.43 -18.59 4.20
C THR A 184 -2.85 -18.15 5.60
N TYR A 185 -2.20 -17.13 6.16
CA TYR A 185 -2.42 -16.65 7.52
C TYR A 185 -2.69 -15.14 7.49
N ILE A 186 -3.88 -14.76 7.93
CA ILE A 186 -4.37 -13.37 7.93
C ILE A 186 -4.20 -12.78 9.32
N GLY A 187 -3.76 -11.52 9.41
CA GLY A 187 -3.68 -10.80 10.68
C GLY A 187 -5.03 -10.78 11.37
N ARG A 188 -5.04 -11.09 12.67
CA ARG A 188 -6.26 -11.37 13.43
C ARG A 188 -7.27 -10.24 13.35
N ALA A 189 -6.84 -8.99 13.55
CA ALA A 189 -7.75 -7.84 13.52
C ALA A 189 -8.39 -7.59 12.15
N ILE A 190 -7.81 -8.11 11.06
CA ILE A 190 -8.44 -8.06 9.72
C ILE A 190 -9.41 -9.24 9.56
N ALA A 191 -9.02 -10.44 10.01
CA ALA A 191 -9.87 -11.61 9.91
C ALA A 191 -11.17 -11.50 10.73
N GLU A 192 -11.19 -10.73 11.82
CA GLU A 192 -12.40 -10.53 12.64
C GLU A 192 -13.31 -9.39 12.16
N ALA A 193 -12.86 -8.55 11.22
CA ALA A 193 -13.61 -7.38 10.77
C ALA A 193 -14.93 -7.77 10.08
N ASP A 194 -15.96 -6.93 10.21
CA ASP A 194 -17.22 -7.14 9.51
C ASP A 194 -17.14 -6.69 8.04
N ALA A 195 -16.37 -5.63 7.80
CA ALA A 195 -16.12 -5.06 6.48
C ALA A 195 -14.72 -4.43 6.40
N MET A 196 -14.27 -4.16 5.17
CA MET A 196 -12.96 -3.54 4.95
C MET A 196 -13.00 -2.54 3.79
N ILE A 197 -12.41 -1.37 3.98
CA ILE A 197 -12.09 -0.43 2.90
C ILE A 197 -10.57 -0.44 2.72
N VAL A 198 -10.11 -0.88 1.56
CA VAL A 198 -8.69 -0.95 1.22
C VAL A 198 -8.30 0.32 0.49
N ILE A 199 -7.37 1.08 1.06
CA ILE A 199 -6.80 2.26 0.41
C ILE A 199 -5.38 1.91 -0.03
N GLY A 200 -5.24 1.70 -1.33
CA GLY A 200 -3.98 1.44 -2.01
C GLY A 200 -3.32 2.73 -2.49
N HIS A 201 -2.01 2.68 -2.63
CA HIS A 201 -1.22 3.70 -3.31
C HIS A 201 -0.42 2.98 -4.39
N ALA A 202 -0.80 3.27 -5.64
CA ALA A 202 -0.29 2.65 -6.86
C ALA A 202 1.15 3.09 -7.14
N ARG A 203 2.06 2.12 -7.21
CA ARG A 203 3.51 2.34 -7.37
C ARG A 203 4.21 1.04 -7.74
N GLY A 204 5.48 1.12 -8.08
CA GLY A 204 6.27 -0.04 -8.43
C GLY A 204 6.59 -0.95 -7.23
N HIS A 205 7.11 -2.13 -7.54
CA HIS A 205 7.54 -3.10 -6.53
C HIS A 205 8.67 -3.98 -7.06
N SER A 206 9.62 -4.38 -6.22
CA SER A 206 10.78 -5.18 -6.66
C SER A 206 10.44 -6.64 -6.95
N ILE A 207 9.42 -7.21 -6.30
CA ILE A 207 9.05 -8.62 -6.47
C ILE A 207 7.84 -8.79 -7.39
N THR A 208 6.81 -7.97 -7.18
CA THR A 208 5.55 -8.05 -7.93
C THR A 208 5.42 -6.99 -9.00
N MET A 209 6.49 -6.22 -9.26
CA MET A 209 6.58 -5.15 -10.27
C MET A 209 5.73 -3.92 -9.96
N TYR A 210 4.60 -4.12 -9.30
CA TYR A 210 3.62 -3.13 -8.90
C TYR A 210 3.00 -3.48 -7.55
N GLY A 211 2.65 -2.47 -6.78
CA GLY A 211 1.86 -2.57 -5.56
C GLY A 211 0.72 -1.55 -5.60
N GLY A 212 -0.50 -2.05 -5.45
CA GLY A 212 -1.74 -1.28 -5.27
C GLY A 212 -2.62 -1.94 -4.21
N VAL A 213 -3.93 -1.91 -4.40
CA VAL A 213 -4.91 -2.53 -3.50
C VAL A 213 -4.76 -4.07 -3.39
N LEU A 214 -4.35 -4.77 -4.44
CA LEU A 214 -4.16 -6.21 -4.39
C LEU A 214 -2.97 -6.58 -3.51
N LYS A 215 -1.86 -5.81 -3.57
CA LYS A 215 -0.72 -6.04 -2.67
C LYS A 215 -1.13 -5.85 -1.21
N GLN A 216 -2.04 -4.93 -0.92
CA GLN A 216 -2.57 -4.73 0.43
C GLN A 216 -3.31 -5.97 0.96
N LEU A 217 -3.93 -6.77 0.09
CA LEU A 217 -4.53 -8.05 0.46
C LEU A 217 -3.52 -9.20 0.47
N GLY A 218 -2.74 -9.33 -0.60
CA GLY A 218 -1.84 -10.47 -0.83
C GLY A 218 -0.59 -10.49 0.05
N ILE A 219 -0.17 -9.34 0.56
CA ILE A 219 0.90 -9.23 1.56
C ILE A 219 0.46 -8.38 2.73
N GLY A 220 -0.20 -7.26 2.46
CA GLY A 220 -0.57 -6.29 3.47
C GLY A 220 -1.39 -6.91 4.58
N CYS A 221 -2.40 -7.75 4.32
CA CYS A 221 -3.27 -8.38 5.32
C CYS A 221 -2.71 -9.68 5.94
N GLN A 222 -1.55 -10.13 5.49
CA GLN A 222 -0.99 -11.41 5.92
C GLN A 222 -0.23 -11.22 7.24
N SER A 223 -0.24 -12.21 8.13
CA SER A 223 0.72 -12.23 9.24
C SER A 223 2.13 -12.55 8.75
N LYS A 224 3.14 -12.60 9.63
CA LYS A 224 4.48 -13.05 9.21
C LYS A 224 4.47 -14.46 8.63
N ARG A 225 3.67 -15.38 9.18
CA ARG A 225 3.55 -16.74 8.65
C ARG A 225 3.00 -16.74 7.23
N GLY A 226 1.93 -15.98 7.00
CA GLY A 226 1.34 -15.82 5.66
C GLY A 226 2.34 -15.20 4.70
N LYS A 227 3.03 -14.13 5.10
CA LYS A 227 4.09 -13.49 4.30
C LYS A 227 5.21 -14.48 3.94
N TYR A 228 5.68 -15.32 4.87
CA TYR A 228 6.69 -16.33 4.56
C TYR A 228 6.20 -17.32 3.49
N ILE A 229 4.98 -17.84 3.63
CA ILE A 229 4.40 -18.79 2.67
C ILE A 229 4.24 -18.16 1.29
N THR A 230 3.67 -16.96 1.20
CA THR A 230 3.51 -16.23 -0.07
C THR A 230 4.86 -16.03 -0.77
N HIS A 231 5.90 -15.71 0.00
CA HIS A 231 7.23 -15.46 -0.53
C HIS A 231 8.05 -16.71 -0.85
N LEU A 232 7.67 -17.89 -0.36
CA LEU A 232 8.27 -19.15 -0.82
C LEU A 232 7.90 -19.43 -2.29
N ALA A 233 6.81 -18.83 -2.78
CA ALA A 233 6.30 -18.96 -4.15
C ALA A 233 6.14 -20.43 -4.60
N HIS A 234 5.84 -21.31 -3.63
CA HIS A 234 5.68 -22.74 -3.81
C HIS A 234 4.80 -23.31 -2.70
N TRP A 235 4.14 -24.43 -2.96
CA TRP A 235 3.36 -25.17 -1.96
C TRP A 235 3.90 -26.56 -1.73
N GLY A 236 4.09 -26.93 -0.47
CA GLY A 236 4.63 -28.24 -0.09
C GLY A 236 5.79 -28.08 0.89
N ASP A 237 6.78 -28.97 0.78
CA ASP A 237 7.95 -28.92 1.63
C ASP A 237 8.71 -27.59 1.42
N PRO A 238 9.04 -26.84 2.48
CA PRO A 238 9.82 -25.62 2.36
C PRO A 238 11.10 -25.84 1.54
N HIS A 239 11.78 -26.98 1.63
CA HIS A 239 13.01 -27.26 0.88
C HIS A 239 12.85 -27.23 -0.65
N ASP A 240 11.65 -27.50 -1.17
CA ASP A 240 11.36 -27.46 -2.61
C ASP A 240 10.97 -26.05 -3.09
N ALA A 241 10.91 -25.07 -2.19
CA ALA A 241 10.51 -23.71 -2.53
C ALA A 241 11.54 -22.97 -3.38
N ILE A 242 11.09 -22.36 -4.47
CA ILE A 242 11.94 -21.55 -5.36
C ILE A 242 12.24 -20.16 -4.79
N GLY A 243 11.56 -19.76 -3.71
CA GLY A 243 11.82 -18.48 -3.03
C GLY A 243 13.14 -18.43 -2.27
N TRP A 244 13.81 -19.55 -2.02
CA TRP A 244 15.06 -19.57 -1.27
C TRP A 244 16.16 -18.70 -1.91
N PRO A 245 17.06 -18.12 -1.09
CA PRO A 245 18.23 -17.42 -1.59
C PRO A 245 19.13 -18.36 -2.40
N LYS A 246 19.38 -17.98 -3.66
CA LYS A 246 20.37 -18.63 -4.50
C LYS A 246 21.73 -18.00 -4.26
N PHE A 247 22.61 -18.70 -3.56
CA PHE A 247 23.98 -18.24 -3.34
C PHE A 247 24.86 -18.51 -4.57
N THR A 248 25.76 -17.58 -4.88
CA THR A 248 26.62 -17.66 -6.07
C THR A 248 28.09 -17.56 -5.70
N ASP A 249 28.96 -18.05 -6.58
CA ASP A 249 30.42 -17.95 -6.44
C ASP A 249 30.95 -16.53 -6.68
N ASN A 250 30.09 -15.59 -7.09
CA ASN A 250 30.46 -14.19 -7.33
C ASN A 250 30.60 -13.38 -6.02
N CYS A 251 30.40 -13.99 -4.85
CA CYS A 251 30.53 -13.29 -3.58
C CYS A 251 32.00 -12.95 -3.27
N PRO A 252 32.37 -11.66 -3.15
CA PRO A 252 33.78 -11.29 -2.94
C PRO A 252 34.26 -11.55 -1.50
N GLY A 253 33.45 -12.18 -0.65
CA GLY A 253 33.80 -12.48 0.74
C GLY A 253 34.01 -11.21 1.56
N LYS A 254 35.04 -11.22 2.42
CA LYS A 254 35.40 -10.08 3.29
C LYS A 254 35.86 -8.83 2.52
N ALA A 255 36.14 -8.93 1.22
CA ALA A 255 36.38 -7.76 0.39
C ALA A 255 35.10 -6.96 0.07
N CYS A 256 33.91 -7.53 0.28
CA CYS A 256 32.65 -6.80 0.15
C CYS A 256 32.55 -5.72 1.24
N LYS A 257 32.42 -4.44 0.86
CA LYS A 257 32.22 -3.34 1.83
C LYS A 257 30.98 -3.49 2.73
N PHE A 258 30.04 -4.36 2.35
CA PHE A 258 28.81 -4.67 3.09
C PHE A 258 28.85 -6.03 3.80
N HIS A 259 30.00 -6.71 3.87
CA HIS A 259 30.08 -8.08 4.41
C HIS A 259 29.55 -8.17 5.85
N GLN A 260 29.87 -7.18 6.69
CA GLN A 260 29.45 -7.16 8.08
C GLN A 260 27.94 -6.97 8.20
N MET A 261 27.37 -6.01 7.46
CA MET A 261 25.93 -5.81 7.40
C MET A 261 25.18 -7.06 6.90
N CYS A 262 25.77 -7.80 5.95
CA CYS A 262 25.23 -9.06 5.46
C CYS A 262 25.18 -10.12 6.57
N ASP A 263 26.28 -10.34 7.30
CA ASP A 263 26.33 -11.29 8.42
C ASP A 263 25.36 -10.90 9.55
N ASP A 264 25.34 -9.62 9.92
CA ASP A 264 24.47 -9.09 10.98
C ASP A 264 22.98 -9.19 10.62
N SER A 265 22.66 -9.25 9.31
CA SER A 265 21.28 -9.31 8.82
C SER A 265 20.58 -10.64 9.08
N CYS A 266 21.32 -11.71 9.40
CA CYS A 266 20.76 -13.06 9.52
C CYS A 266 20.41 -13.43 10.96
N PRO A 267 19.12 -13.40 11.37
CA PRO A 267 18.72 -13.66 12.76
C PRO A 267 18.93 -15.13 13.20
N ARG A 268 19.26 -16.02 12.26
CA ARG A 268 19.45 -17.46 12.49
C ARG A 268 20.88 -17.91 12.28
N SER A 269 21.78 -16.99 11.96
CA SER A 269 23.18 -17.29 11.58
C SER A 269 23.24 -18.40 10.51
N ALA A 270 22.33 -18.31 9.53
CA ALA A 270 22.20 -19.29 8.45
C ALA A 270 23.30 -19.13 7.39
N HIS A 271 24.06 -18.05 7.40
CA HIS A 271 25.28 -17.92 6.62
C HIS A 271 26.33 -17.13 7.39
N HIS A 272 27.59 -17.23 6.93
CA HIS A 272 28.69 -16.41 7.42
C HIS A 272 29.65 -16.07 6.27
N VAL A 273 30.03 -14.80 6.13
CA VAL A 273 30.98 -14.36 5.11
C VAL A 273 32.40 -14.77 5.50
N VAL A 274 33.11 -15.45 4.59
CA VAL A 274 34.50 -15.86 4.78
C VAL A 274 35.44 -15.04 3.90
N ALA A 275 36.75 -15.31 3.95
CA ALA A 275 37.74 -14.50 3.23
C ALA A 275 37.38 -14.33 1.74
N HIS A 276 36.98 -15.41 1.08
CA HIS A 276 36.42 -15.43 -0.27
C HIS A 276 35.11 -16.21 -0.26
N GLY A 277 34.00 -15.59 -0.67
CA GLY A 277 32.68 -16.20 -0.61
C GLY A 277 32.07 -16.24 0.80
N LYS A 278 31.22 -17.23 1.04
CA LYS A 278 30.50 -17.40 2.31
C LYS A 278 30.12 -18.86 2.54
N VAL A 279 29.92 -19.22 3.79
CA VAL A 279 29.34 -20.51 4.20
C VAL A 279 27.84 -20.33 4.37
N TRP A 280 27.04 -21.26 3.85
CA TRP A 280 25.58 -21.26 3.96
C TRP A 280 25.06 -22.58 4.51
N ASN A 281 24.12 -22.47 5.44
CA ASN A 281 23.45 -23.53 6.18
C ASN A 281 21.94 -23.45 5.86
N PRO A 282 21.48 -24.09 4.77
CA PRO A 282 20.09 -23.99 4.30
C PRO A 282 19.06 -24.38 5.36
N GLU A 283 19.38 -25.35 6.21
CA GLU A 283 18.50 -25.87 7.26
C GLU A 283 18.14 -24.82 8.33
N LYS A 284 18.99 -23.79 8.49
CA LYS A 284 18.76 -22.67 9.41
C LYS A 284 18.02 -21.50 8.76
N CYS A 285 18.02 -21.43 7.43
CA CYS A 285 17.39 -20.34 6.69
C CYS A 285 15.86 -20.39 6.83
N ARG A 286 15.21 -19.23 6.95
CA ARG A 286 13.75 -19.11 6.96
C ARG A 286 13.23 -18.02 6.01
N LEU A 287 14.01 -17.62 5.01
CA LEU A 287 13.62 -16.70 3.93
C LEU A 287 13.11 -15.34 4.42
N CYS A 288 13.88 -14.67 5.26
CA CYS A 288 13.54 -13.32 5.75
C CYS A 288 13.92 -12.18 4.78
N TYR A 289 14.54 -12.51 3.64
CA TYR A 289 15.08 -11.60 2.60
C TYR A 289 16.22 -10.68 3.00
N SER A 290 16.52 -10.53 4.28
CA SER A 290 17.50 -9.56 4.80
C SER A 290 18.82 -9.56 4.04
N CYS A 291 19.43 -10.74 3.85
CA CYS A 291 20.70 -10.87 3.15
C CYS A 291 20.57 -10.73 1.62
N GLN A 292 19.48 -11.24 1.01
CA GLN A 292 19.21 -11.10 -0.42
C GLN A 292 19.05 -9.64 -0.82
N VAL A 293 18.21 -8.90 -0.11
CA VAL A 293 17.96 -7.47 -0.33
C VAL A 293 19.24 -6.69 -0.08
N THR A 294 19.96 -6.95 1.03
CA THR A 294 21.25 -6.31 1.28
C THR A 294 22.23 -6.53 0.13
N CYS A 295 22.31 -7.76 -0.40
CA CYS A 295 23.19 -8.07 -1.53
C CYS A 295 22.75 -7.35 -2.82
N LEU A 296 21.46 -7.43 -3.16
CA LEU A 296 20.90 -6.84 -4.37
C LEU A 296 21.05 -5.32 -4.40
N PHE A 297 20.60 -4.64 -3.34
CA PHE A 297 20.59 -3.18 -3.28
C PHE A 297 21.95 -2.55 -2.98
N SER A 298 22.95 -3.37 -2.65
CA SER A 298 24.36 -2.94 -2.63
C SER A 298 25.05 -3.04 -3.99
N GLY A 299 24.35 -3.50 -5.03
CA GLY A 299 24.92 -3.77 -6.36
C GLY A 299 25.80 -5.03 -6.39
N MET A 300 25.71 -5.90 -5.38
CA MET A 300 26.46 -7.15 -5.31
C MET A 300 25.64 -8.29 -5.91
N THR A 301 26.30 -9.34 -6.41
CA THR A 301 25.66 -10.49 -7.08
C THR A 301 25.88 -11.81 -6.37
N GLY A 302 26.35 -11.77 -5.12
CA GLY A 302 26.67 -12.94 -4.31
C GLY A 302 25.46 -13.71 -3.74
N ILE A 303 24.25 -13.16 -3.86
CA ILE A 303 22.97 -13.82 -3.56
C ILE A 303 21.97 -13.32 -4.61
N THR A 304 21.23 -14.24 -5.21
CA THR A 304 20.22 -13.95 -6.24
C THR A 304 18.96 -14.77 -5.97
N PHE A 305 18.03 -14.76 -6.93
CA PHE A 305 16.79 -15.54 -6.93
C PHE A 305 16.90 -16.72 -7.89
N GLU A 306 16.10 -17.76 -7.67
CA GLU A 306 15.94 -18.81 -8.65
C GLU A 306 15.24 -18.33 -9.92
N GLU A 307 15.43 -19.08 -10.99
CA GLU A 307 14.73 -18.83 -12.25
C GLU A 307 13.21 -18.93 -12.04
N ASN A 308 12.44 -18.06 -12.68
CA ASN A 308 10.98 -17.98 -12.57
C ASN A 308 10.44 -17.67 -11.16
N TYR A 309 11.28 -17.27 -10.21
CA TYR A 309 10.80 -16.83 -8.89
C TYR A 309 9.78 -15.69 -8.99
N PHE A 310 10.10 -14.62 -9.73
CA PHE A 310 9.24 -13.42 -9.78
C PHE A 310 7.83 -13.69 -10.31
N PRO A 311 7.62 -14.35 -11.47
CA PRO A 311 6.27 -14.69 -11.92
C PRO A 311 5.50 -15.58 -10.93
N ASN A 312 6.16 -16.55 -10.30
CA ASN A 312 5.49 -17.42 -9.30
C ASN A 312 5.16 -16.66 -8.01
N ALA A 313 6.04 -15.78 -7.54
CA ALA A 313 5.76 -14.91 -6.40
C ALA A 313 4.56 -14.00 -6.70
N MET A 314 4.45 -13.47 -7.92
CA MET A 314 3.29 -12.70 -8.37
C MET A 314 1.99 -13.52 -8.32
N ILE A 315 2.01 -14.77 -8.78
CA ILE A 315 0.85 -15.67 -8.70
C ILE A 315 0.49 -15.97 -7.24
N ALA A 316 1.48 -16.28 -6.39
CA ALA A 316 1.26 -16.56 -4.97
C ALA A 316 0.67 -15.35 -4.21
N HIS A 317 0.96 -14.12 -4.61
CA HIS A 317 0.31 -12.93 -4.04
C HIS A 317 -1.18 -12.84 -4.38
N ALA A 318 -1.60 -13.29 -5.56
CA ALA A 318 -3.02 -13.41 -5.89
C ALA A 318 -3.70 -14.44 -4.98
N ASP A 319 -3.10 -15.62 -4.81
CA ASP A 319 -3.61 -16.65 -3.89
C ASP A 319 -3.72 -16.15 -2.44
N ALA A 320 -2.74 -15.38 -1.98
CA ALA A 320 -2.77 -14.82 -0.63
C ALA A 320 -3.89 -13.77 -0.48
N ALA A 321 -4.16 -12.98 -1.53
CA ALA A 321 -5.26 -12.02 -1.55
C ALA A 321 -6.63 -12.73 -1.47
N LEU A 322 -6.76 -13.90 -2.11
CA LEU A 322 -7.92 -14.78 -1.95
C LEU A 322 -8.16 -15.16 -0.48
N GLY A 323 -7.10 -15.51 0.25
CA GLY A 323 -7.19 -15.80 1.68
C GLY A 323 -7.75 -14.63 2.50
N ALA A 324 -7.33 -13.40 2.20
CA ALA A 324 -7.84 -12.21 2.86
C ALA A 324 -9.33 -11.98 2.56
N LEU A 325 -9.74 -12.08 1.29
CA LEU A 325 -11.14 -11.88 0.89
C LEU A 325 -12.10 -12.95 1.42
N LYS A 326 -11.61 -14.16 1.63
CA LYS A 326 -12.39 -15.25 2.26
C LYS A 326 -12.78 -14.98 3.72
N CYS A 327 -12.17 -14.01 4.39
CA CYS A 327 -12.60 -13.54 5.72
C CYS A 327 -13.84 -12.64 5.67
N PHE A 328 -14.31 -12.27 4.47
CA PHE A 328 -15.42 -11.32 4.27
C PHE A 328 -16.53 -11.95 3.41
N ASP A 329 -17.78 -11.60 3.72
CA ASP A 329 -18.89 -11.93 2.84
C ASP A 329 -18.77 -11.08 1.56
N ARG A 330 -19.26 -11.61 0.44
CA ARG A 330 -19.23 -10.91 -0.84
C ARG A 330 -19.85 -9.53 -0.71
N GLY A 331 -19.14 -8.52 -1.21
CA GLY A 331 -19.57 -7.12 -1.16
C GLY A 331 -19.17 -6.36 0.10
N LYS A 332 -18.61 -7.02 1.12
CA LYS A 332 -18.13 -6.37 2.36
C LYS A 332 -16.74 -5.71 2.24
N VAL A 333 -16.13 -5.74 1.06
CA VAL A 333 -14.81 -5.13 0.80
C VAL A 333 -14.90 -4.12 -0.35
N GLY A 334 -14.42 -2.90 -0.10
CA GLY A 334 -14.34 -1.81 -1.06
C GLY A 334 -12.89 -1.37 -1.32
N TYR A 335 -12.61 -0.85 -2.52
CA TYR A 335 -11.26 -0.51 -2.95
C TYR A 335 -11.16 0.94 -3.41
N ILE A 336 -10.14 1.63 -2.92
CA ILE A 336 -9.68 2.93 -3.42
C ILE A 336 -8.20 2.78 -3.74
N ASN A 337 -7.79 3.12 -4.96
CA ASN A 337 -6.39 3.09 -5.35
C ASN A 337 -5.94 4.47 -5.83
N CYS A 338 -5.00 5.06 -5.11
CA CYS A 338 -4.47 6.38 -5.41
C CYS A 338 -3.23 6.26 -6.31
N ALA A 339 -3.30 6.77 -7.53
CA ALA A 339 -2.18 6.86 -8.47
C ALA A 339 -1.58 8.27 -8.42
N ILE A 340 -0.91 8.54 -7.30
CA ILE A 340 -0.16 9.76 -7.02
C ILE A 340 1.23 9.37 -6.54
N ASP A 341 2.26 10.19 -6.71
CA ASP A 341 3.66 9.84 -6.38
C ASP A 341 4.01 8.41 -6.84
N VAL A 342 3.73 8.10 -8.10
CA VAL A 342 3.87 6.76 -8.66
C VAL A 342 5.35 6.45 -8.86
N VAL A 343 6.06 6.07 -7.81
CA VAL A 343 7.53 5.83 -7.84
C VAL A 343 7.90 4.37 -8.13
N PRO A 344 9.15 4.05 -8.51
CA PRO A 344 9.57 2.68 -8.87
C PRO A 344 9.51 1.66 -7.72
N GLU A 345 9.64 2.12 -6.48
CA GLU A 345 9.66 1.28 -5.29
C GLU A 345 8.43 1.47 -4.39
N CYS A 346 8.02 0.40 -3.72
CA CYS A 346 6.93 0.46 -2.77
C CYS A 346 7.33 1.13 -1.45
N ASP A 347 6.34 1.35 -0.58
CA ASP A 347 6.54 1.94 0.75
C ASP A 347 7.31 1.09 1.76
N CYS A 348 7.63 -0.16 1.44
CA CYS A 348 8.51 -0.97 2.30
C CYS A 348 9.98 -0.53 2.24
N PHE A 349 10.33 0.44 1.38
CA PHE A 349 11.68 0.96 1.23
C PHE A 349 11.84 2.32 1.91
N PRO A 350 12.99 2.62 2.56
CA PRO A 350 13.23 3.87 3.27
C PRO A 350 13.54 5.08 2.38
N TRP A 351 13.49 4.94 1.05
CA TRP A 351 13.71 6.02 0.08
C TRP A 351 12.57 6.07 -0.93
N ALA A 352 12.47 7.14 -1.71
CA ALA A 352 11.60 7.23 -2.88
C ALA A 352 12.38 7.79 -4.07
N GLY A 353 12.31 7.12 -5.22
CA GLY A 353 12.78 7.66 -6.49
C GLY A 353 11.86 8.75 -7.04
N LEU A 354 12.21 9.28 -8.21
CA LEU A 354 11.30 10.15 -8.97
C LEU A 354 10.11 9.34 -9.49
N ALA A 355 8.92 9.94 -9.49
CA ALA A 355 7.72 9.29 -10.01
C ALA A 355 7.89 8.92 -11.49
N VAL A 356 7.43 7.75 -11.91
CA VAL A 356 7.57 7.25 -13.30
C VAL A 356 6.61 7.95 -14.28
N CYS A 357 5.54 8.54 -13.74
CA CYS A 357 4.60 9.40 -14.44
C CYS A 357 4.08 10.48 -13.49
N PRO A 358 3.47 11.56 -14.00
CA PRO A 358 2.73 12.51 -13.17
C PRO A 358 1.57 11.84 -12.41
N ASP A 359 1.09 12.53 -11.38
CA ASP A 359 -0.11 12.11 -10.65
C ASP A 359 -1.28 11.94 -11.62
N VAL A 360 -1.93 10.78 -11.56
CA VAL A 360 -3.02 10.38 -12.44
C VAL A 360 -4.37 10.68 -11.80
N GLY A 361 -4.58 10.24 -10.56
CA GLY A 361 -5.84 10.45 -9.85
C GLY A 361 -6.19 9.33 -8.86
N ILE A 362 -7.49 9.17 -8.62
CA ILE A 362 -8.05 8.19 -7.68
C ILE A 362 -9.01 7.27 -8.43
N PHE A 363 -8.86 5.97 -8.21
CA PHE A 363 -9.74 4.92 -8.73
C PHE A 363 -10.49 4.29 -7.57
N ALA A 364 -11.79 4.06 -7.73
CA ALA A 364 -12.60 3.44 -6.68
C ALA A 364 -13.61 2.44 -7.26
N GLY A 365 -13.90 1.39 -6.51
CA GLY A 365 -14.83 0.34 -6.93
C GLY A 365 -14.90 -0.81 -5.93
N LYS A 366 -15.79 -1.77 -6.23
CA LYS A 366 -15.99 -2.99 -5.42
C LYS A 366 -15.37 -4.25 -6.03
N ASP A 367 -14.81 -4.15 -7.23
CA ASP A 367 -14.12 -5.24 -7.90
C ASP A 367 -12.60 -5.02 -7.87
N LEU A 368 -11.87 -5.93 -7.21
CA LEU A 368 -10.44 -5.76 -6.93
C LEU A 368 -9.62 -5.65 -8.21
N VAL A 369 -9.81 -6.61 -9.12
CA VAL A 369 -8.99 -6.74 -10.34
C VAL A 369 -9.30 -5.59 -11.29
N ALA A 370 -10.56 -5.20 -11.41
CA ALA A 370 -10.95 -4.09 -12.29
C ALA A 370 -10.37 -2.75 -11.83
N VAL A 371 -10.39 -2.46 -10.52
CA VAL A 371 -9.78 -1.23 -9.96
C VAL A 371 -8.27 -1.19 -10.24
N GLU A 372 -7.58 -2.32 -10.08
CA GLU A 372 -6.15 -2.42 -10.38
C GLU A 372 -5.86 -2.25 -11.88
N MET A 373 -6.63 -2.91 -12.75
CA MET A 373 -6.47 -2.80 -14.20
C MET A 373 -6.72 -1.38 -14.70
N ALA A 374 -7.77 -0.72 -14.22
CA ALA A 374 -8.04 0.68 -14.55
C ALA A 374 -6.88 1.59 -14.11
N THR A 375 -6.31 1.34 -12.93
CA THR A 375 -5.18 2.11 -12.41
C THR A 375 -3.91 1.91 -13.25
N LEU A 376 -3.56 0.65 -13.55
CA LEU A 376 -2.40 0.29 -14.37
C LEU A 376 -2.50 0.87 -15.78
N ASP A 377 -3.65 0.72 -16.42
CA ASP A 377 -3.88 1.25 -17.77
C ASP A 377 -3.76 2.78 -17.82
N ALA A 378 -4.21 3.48 -16.78
CA ALA A 378 -4.10 4.93 -16.70
C ALA A 378 -2.64 5.38 -16.45
N ILE A 379 -1.90 4.68 -15.60
CA ILE A 379 -0.45 4.89 -15.41
C ILE A 379 0.30 4.65 -16.73
N ASP A 380 -0.02 3.58 -17.44
CA ASP A 380 0.62 3.25 -18.73
C ASP A 380 0.31 4.32 -19.79
N LYS A 381 -0.90 4.87 -19.83
CA LYS A 381 -1.29 5.96 -20.74
C LYS A 381 -0.66 7.31 -20.39
N ALA A 382 -0.35 7.56 -19.12
CA ALA A 382 0.22 8.84 -18.68
C ALA A 382 1.57 9.15 -19.35
N PRO A 383 1.94 10.43 -19.52
CA PRO A 383 3.28 10.80 -19.97
C PRO A 383 4.34 10.31 -18.97
N VAL A 384 5.57 10.15 -19.45
CA VAL A 384 6.71 9.76 -18.62
C VAL A 384 7.28 11.00 -17.94
N SER A 385 7.55 10.92 -16.64
CA SER A 385 8.19 12.00 -15.91
C SER A 385 9.66 12.14 -16.29
N PRO A 386 10.14 13.34 -16.66
CA PRO A 386 11.54 13.57 -17.00
C PRO A 386 12.50 13.19 -15.86
N GLY A 387 13.61 12.54 -16.21
CA GLY A 387 14.65 12.10 -15.26
C GLY A 387 14.26 10.92 -14.37
N SER A 388 13.05 10.36 -14.52
CA SER A 388 12.63 9.17 -13.78
C SER A 388 13.30 7.90 -14.30
N ALA A 389 13.24 6.82 -13.51
CA ALA A 389 13.71 5.51 -13.97
C ALA A 389 12.98 5.01 -15.23
N ALA A 390 11.75 5.49 -15.50
CA ALA A 390 11.04 5.21 -16.73
C ALA A 390 11.64 5.98 -17.93
N ASP A 391 12.01 7.24 -17.73
CA ASP A 391 12.65 8.08 -18.74
C ASP A 391 14.04 7.54 -19.11
N GLU A 392 14.85 7.16 -18.11
CA GLU A 392 16.17 6.53 -18.32
C GLU A 392 16.10 5.25 -19.16
N LYS A 393 14.98 4.53 -19.07
CA LYS A 393 14.72 3.30 -19.85
C LYS A 393 14.02 3.56 -21.17
N GLY A 394 13.79 4.82 -21.54
CA GLY A 394 13.17 5.22 -22.80
C GLY A 394 11.68 4.84 -22.90
N CYS A 395 10.98 4.72 -21.77
CA CYS A 395 9.54 4.46 -21.75
C CYS A 395 8.78 5.57 -22.47
N LYS A 396 7.59 5.24 -22.99
CA LYS A 396 6.66 6.17 -23.64
C LYS A 396 5.27 6.05 -23.05
N ALA A 397 4.42 7.05 -23.33
CA ALA A 397 2.99 6.92 -23.08
C ALA A 397 2.43 5.72 -23.88
N GLY A 398 1.65 4.87 -23.21
CA GLY A 398 1.13 3.60 -23.72
C GLY A 398 1.99 2.37 -23.41
N ASP A 399 3.24 2.52 -22.97
CA ASP A 399 4.06 1.38 -22.56
C ASP A 399 3.64 0.86 -21.19
N ASP A 400 3.81 -0.46 -20.98
CA ASP A 400 3.79 -1.07 -19.64
C ASP A 400 5.01 -0.59 -18.84
N LYS A 401 4.82 0.50 -18.08
CA LYS A 401 5.92 1.21 -17.42
C LYS A 401 6.60 0.35 -16.38
N PHE A 402 5.84 -0.40 -15.59
CA PHE A 402 6.40 -1.26 -14.54
C PHE A 402 7.10 -2.50 -15.10
N ARG A 403 6.69 -3.02 -16.26
CA ARG A 403 7.48 -4.03 -16.97
C ARG A 403 8.85 -3.50 -17.35
N LEU A 404 8.91 -2.30 -17.91
CA LEU A 404 10.18 -1.70 -18.32
C LEU A 404 11.04 -1.33 -17.10
N VAL A 405 10.45 -0.72 -16.07
CA VAL A 405 11.16 -0.24 -14.87
C VAL A 405 11.55 -1.39 -13.93
N ASN A 406 10.68 -2.36 -13.68
CA ASN A 406 10.88 -3.38 -12.64
C ASN A 406 11.12 -4.79 -13.20
N GLY A 407 10.69 -5.09 -14.44
CA GLY A 407 11.10 -6.29 -15.20
C GLY A 407 9.95 -7.08 -15.83
N PHE A 408 8.95 -7.48 -15.04
CA PHE A 408 7.79 -8.26 -15.51
C PHE A 408 6.52 -7.41 -15.59
N SER A 409 5.55 -7.81 -16.42
CA SER A 409 4.27 -7.11 -16.47
C SER A 409 3.45 -7.38 -15.20
N PRO A 410 2.96 -6.35 -14.49
CA PRO A 410 2.01 -6.50 -13.39
C PRO A 410 0.75 -7.28 -13.78
N ARG A 411 0.41 -7.36 -15.07
CA ARG A 411 -0.79 -8.07 -15.54
C ARG A 411 -0.73 -9.59 -15.30
N ILE A 412 0.45 -10.14 -15.00
CA ILE A 412 0.58 -11.55 -14.55
C ILE A 412 -0.19 -11.80 -13.26
N ILE A 413 -0.08 -10.92 -12.25
CA ILE A 413 -0.80 -11.07 -10.99
C ILE A 413 -2.31 -10.85 -11.17
N MET A 414 -2.71 -9.96 -12.09
CA MET A 414 -4.12 -9.71 -12.42
C MET A 414 -4.77 -10.91 -13.09
N ALA A 415 -4.10 -11.55 -14.05
CA ALA A 415 -4.57 -12.77 -14.69
C ALA A 415 -4.70 -13.94 -13.71
N ALA A 416 -3.75 -14.06 -12.76
CA ALA A 416 -3.85 -15.03 -11.68
C ALA A 416 -5.06 -14.76 -10.77
N ALA A 417 -5.26 -13.50 -10.39
CA ALA A 417 -6.36 -13.05 -9.54
C ALA A 417 -7.74 -13.26 -10.17
N GLU A 418 -7.91 -12.94 -11.45
CA GLU A 418 -9.14 -13.23 -12.20
C GLU A 418 -9.41 -14.73 -12.25
N LYS A 419 -8.38 -15.54 -12.54
CA LYS A 419 -8.52 -17.00 -12.65
C LYS A 419 -9.01 -17.68 -11.37
N ILE A 420 -8.66 -17.15 -10.20
CA ILE A 420 -9.11 -17.66 -8.90
C ILE A 420 -10.33 -16.90 -8.35
N GLY A 421 -10.97 -16.05 -9.17
CA GLY A 421 -12.24 -15.41 -8.82
C GLY A 421 -12.12 -14.24 -7.85
N LEU A 422 -11.08 -13.41 -7.96
CA LEU A 422 -10.98 -12.16 -7.19
C LEU A 422 -11.61 -10.95 -7.87
N GLY A 423 -12.04 -11.10 -9.11
CA GLY A 423 -12.62 -10.04 -9.92
C GLY A 423 -12.42 -10.30 -11.40
N THR A 424 -12.54 -9.26 -12.21
CA THR A 424 -12.38 -9.31 -13.67
C THR A 424 -11.34 -8.29 -14.14
N MET A 425 -10.57 -8.63 -15.17
CA MET A 425 -9.66 -7.70 -15.82
C MET A 425 -10.40 -6.71 -16.74
N GLU A 426 -11.65 -7.01 -17.10
CA GLU A 426 -12.52 -6.11 -17.86
C GLU A 426 -13.16 -5.08 -16.93
N TYR A 427 -13.06 -3.80 -17.30
CA TYR A 427 -13.67 -2.71 -16.53
C TYR A 427 -14.36 -1.70 -17.43
N SER A 428 -15.37 -1.03 -16.87
CA SER A 428 -16.01 0.15 -17.46
C SER A 428 -15.70 1.37 -16.59
N LEU A 429 -14.93 2.30 -17.13
CA LEU A 429 -14.50 3.50 -16.41
C LEU A 429 -15.57 4.60 -16.44
N THR A 430 -15.98 5.08 -15.28
CA THR A 430 -16.84 6.26 -15.13
C THR A 430 -16.00 7.42 -14.61
N ASN A 431 -15.80 8.43 -15.45
CA ASN A 431 -15.11 9.65 -15.03
C ASN A 431 -16.07 10.48 -14.16
N TYR A 432 -15.63 10.80 -12.94
CA TYR A 432 -16.35 11.62 -12.00
C TYR A 432 -15.75 13.02 -11.96
N GLU A 433 -16.56 14.00 -12.34
CA GLU A 433 -16.27 15.42 -12.20
C GLU A 433 -17.13 15.99 -11.07
N PRO A 434 -16.53 16.58 -10.02
CA PRO A 434 -17.28 17.14 -8.91
C PRO A 434 -18.05 18.40 -9.36
N PRO A 435 -19.37 18.49 -9.11
CA PRO A 435 -20.14 19.64 -9.57
C PRO A 435 -19.73 20.92 -8.82
N LEU A 436 -19.46 22.00 -9.57
CA LEU A 436 -19.15 23.31 -9.00
C LEU A 436 -20.44 24.05 -8.60
N THR A 437 -21.03 23.66 -7.46
CA THR A 437 -22.21 24.34 -6.89
C THR A 437 -21.98 24.74 -5.43
N PRO A 438 -22.70 25.77 -4.91
CA PRO A 438 -22.63 26.14 -3.50
C PRO A 438 -22.90 24.97 -2.55
N GLU A 439 -23.83 24.08 -2.90
CA GLU A 439 -24.19 22.90 -2.10
C GLU A 439 -23.03 21.91 -2.03
N HIS A 440 -22.37 21.64 -3.16
CA HIS A 440 -21.25 20.71 -3.22
C HIS A 440 -19.99 21.29 -2.57
N ILE A 441 -19.71 22.58 -2.78
CA ILE A 441 -18.69 23.33 -2.03
C ILE A 441 -18.94 23.18 -0.53
N ALA A 442 -20.17 23.46 -0.09
CA ALA A 442 -20.55 23.41 1.32
C ALA A 442 -20.44 22.00 1.90
N ARG A 443 -20.63 20.95 1.08
CA ARG A 443 -20.57 19.54 1.50
C ARG A 443 -19.24 19.20 2.17
N TRP A 444 -18.13 19.66 1.60
CA TRP A 444 -16.78 19.27 2.02
C TRP A 444 -15.93 20.40 2.60
N GLN A 445 -16.18 21.66 2.21
CA GLN A 445 -15.40 22.81 2.72
C GLN A 445 -15.87 23.26 4.10
N ILE A 446 -17.12 22.96 4.50
CA ILE A 446 -17.63 23.29 5.83
C ILE A 446 -17.33 22.14 6.79
N ARG A 447 -16.38 22.37 7.70
CA ARG A 447 -16.00 21.41 8.74
C ARG A 447 -17.17 21.16 9.70
N LYS A 448 -17.63 19.91 9.77
CA LYS A 448 -18.67 19.47 10.71
C LYS A 448 -18.03 19.06 12.04
N GLY A 449 -18.61 19.46 13.17
CA GLY A 449 -18.25 18.91 14.49
C GLY A 449 -16.95 19.42 15.15
N GLY A 450 -16.29 20.45 14.62
CA GLY A 450 -15.16 21.11 15.29
C GLY A 450 -15.57 21.98 16.49
N VAL A 451 -14.62 22.71 17.09
CA VAL A 451 -14.88 23.67 18.17
C VAL A 451 -15.86 24.76 17.68
N ALA A 452 -17.15 24.52 17.89
CA ALA A 452 -18.31 25.16 17.27
C ALA A 452 -18.51 24.86 15.77
N ASN A 453 -19.77 24.63 15.37
CA ASN A 453 -20.20 24.67 13.96
C ASN A 453 -19.64 25.96 13.32
N HIS A 454 -18.70 25.81 12.38
CA HIS A 454 -17.93 26.95 11.91
C HIS A 454 -18.85 27.92 11.15
N LYS A 455 -19.05 29.13 11.70
CA LYS A 455 -19.55 30.25 10.91
C LYS A 455 -18.55 30.50 9.76
N PRO A 456 -19.00 30.86 8.55
CA PRO A 456 -18.09 31.31 7.49
C PRO A 456 -17.09 32.34 8.02
N THR A 457 -15.81 32.18 7.70
CA THR A 457 -14.72 32.99 8.30
C THR A 457 -14.96 34.48 8.15
N THR A 458 -15.49 34.92 7.01
CA THR A 458 -15.84 36.33 6.78
C THR A 458 -16.91 36.85 7.72
N ILE A 459 -17.90 36.02 8.08
CA ILE A 459 -18.91 36.36 9.09
C ILE A 459 -18.28 36.39 10.48
N ARG A 460 -17.41 35.42 10.81
CA ARG A 460 -16.66 35.43 12.08
C ARG A 460 -15.76 36.67 12.22
N LEU A 461 -15.18 37.13 11.11
CA LEU A 461 -14.39 38.36 11.06
C LEU A 461 -15.24 39.61 11.27
N ARG A 462 -16.52 39.66 10.85
CA ARG A 462 -17.41 40.79 11.20
C ARG A 462 -17.51 40.98 12.71
N ASP A 463 -17.59 39.89 13.48
CA ASP A 463 -17.60 39.96 14.94
C ASP A 463 -16.26 40.50 15.51
N VAL A 464 -15.14 40.33 14.79
CA VAL A 464 -13.84 40.90 15.14
C VAL A 464 -13.82 42.39 14.80
N PHE A 465 -14.12 42.75 13.55
CA PHE A 465 -14.18 44.14 13.08
C PHE A 465 -15.19 45.00 13.87
N GLY A 466 -16.29 44.41 14.34
CA GLY A 466 -17.26 45.09 15.20
C GLY A 466 -16.77 45.35 16.63
N LYS A 467 -15.79 44.60 17.13
CA LYS A 467 -15.13 44.86 18.42
C LYS A 467 -13.99 45.85 18.28
N HIS A 468 -13.26 45.73 17.18
CA HIS A 468 -12.21 46.63 16.82
C HIS A 468 -11.85 46.54 15.34
N ASP A 469 -11.57 47.69 14.71
CA ASP A 469 -11.12 47.70 13.33
C ASP A 469 -9.61 47.44 13.24
N LEU A 470 -9.27 46.25 12.75
CA LEU A 470 -7.89 45.81 12.56
C LEU A 470 -7.08 46.73 11.63
N THR A 471 -7.75 47.56 10.82
CA THR A 471 -7.12 48.48 9.87
C THR A 471 -7.02 49.91 10.35
N ASP A 472 -7.78 50.32 11.37
CA ASP A 472 -7.79 51.72 11.85
C ASP A 472 -7.20 51.90 13.27
N GLU A 473 -7.07 50.83 14.07
CA GLU A 473 -6.54 50.91 15.43
C GLU A 473 -5.02 51.03 15.54
N VAL A 474 -4.30 50.81 14.43
CA VAL A 474 -2.84 50.93 14.37
C VAL A 474 -2.45 52.28 13.75
N MET A 475 -2.92 53.38 14.35
CA MET A 475 -2.54 54.72 13.90
C MET A 475 -1.35 55.29 14.69
N PRO A 476 -0.45 56.03 14.01
CA PRO A 476 -0.50 56.38 12.59
C PRO A 476 0.28 55.40 11.70
N PHE A 477 -0.37 54.83 10.69
CA PHE A 477 0.34 54.23 9.55
C PHE A 477 1.20 55.33 8.92
N ARG A 478 2.53 55.28 9.14
CA ARG A 478 3.48 56.08 8.34
C ARG A 478 3.46 55.52 6.90
N ARG A 479 2.46 55.93 6.12
CA ARG A 479 2.42 55.69 4.68
C ARG A 479 3.45 56.62 4.06
N ILE A 480 4.67 56.10 3.89
CA ILE A 480 5.70 56.74 3.09
C ILE A 480 5.38 56.37 1.64
N ASP A 481 5.38 57.36 0.75
CA ASP A 481 5.29 57.07 -0.69
C ASP A 481 6.45 56.16 -1.07
N TYR A 482 6.12 54.96 -1.56
CA TYR A 482 7.12 54.09 -2.16
C TYR A 482 7.39 54.57 -3.59
N ASN A 483 8.62 54.32 -4.08
CA ASN A 483 9.02 54.73 -5.42
C ASN A 483 8.29 53.91 -6.49
N LYS A 484 7.12 54.39 -6.92
CA LYS A 484 6.26 53.74 -7.92
C LYS A 484 6.97 53.57 -9.26
N ASP A 485 7.80 54.52 -9.65
CA ASP A 485 8.57 54.46 -10.89
C ASP A 485 9.59 53.33 -10.85
N TRP A 486 10.33 53.20 -9.74
CA TRP A 486 11.24 52.07 -9.55
C TRP A 486 10.46 50.74 -9.51
N VAL A 487 9.37 50.64 -8.75
CA VAL A 487 8.58 49.39 -8.69
C VAL A 487 8.06 49.01 -10.07
N TRP A 488 7.49 49.94 -10.82
CA TRP A 488 6.93 49.65 -12.14
C TRP A 488 8.01 49.34 -13.18
N ASN A 489 9.14 50.06 -13.15
CA ASN A 489 10.25 49.81 -14.07
C ASN A 489 11.04 48.54 -13.72
N GLU A 490 11.12 48.16 -12.44
CA GLU A 490 11.79 46.94 -11.98
C GLU A 490 10.90 45.72 -12.17
N TRP A 491 9.61 45.78 -11.79
CA TRP A 491 8.64 44.69 -12.01
C TRP A 491 8.51 44.34 -13.48
N LYS A 492 8.48 45.32 -14.38
CA LYS A 492 8.44 45.08 -15.83
C LYS A 492 9.59 44.24 -16.37
N LYS A 493 10.76 44.27 -15.73
CA LYS A 493 11.90 43.42 -16.14
C LYS A 493 11.63 41.94 -15.85
N TYR A 494 10.70 41.65 -14.95
CA TYR A 494 10.31 40.30 -14.52
C TYR A 494 8.88 39.95 -14.95
N ASP A 495 8.16 40.85 -15.61
CA ASP A 495 6.81 40.64 -16.10
C ASP A 495 6.87 40.01 -17.50
N PRO A 496 6.62 38.69 -17.63
CA PRO A 496 6.67 38.01 -18.92
C PRO A 496 5.52 38.43 -19.85
N PHE A 497 4.55 39.19 -19.34
CA PHE A 497 3.38 39.66 -20.08
C PHE A 497 3.49 41.12 -20.52
N GLU A 498 4.63 41.78 -20.29
CA GLU A 498 4.91 43.16 -20.71
C GLU A 498 3.83 44.18 -20.31
N GLY A 499 3.16 43.98 -19.18
CA GLY A 499 2.05 44.82 -18.70
C GLY A 499 0.69 44.52 -19.30
N VAL A 500 0.54 43.42 -20.04
CA VAL A 500 -0.75 42.89 -20.50
C VAL A 500 -1.21 41.83 -19.49
N ALA A 501 -2.42 41.95 -18.95
CA ALA A 501 -2.94 40.90 -18.07
C ALA A 501 -3.12 39.60 -18.88
N PRO A 502 -2.69 38.42 -18.37
CA PRO A 502 -3.00 37.15 -19.01
C PRO A 502 -4.53 36.96 -19.08
N GLU A 503 -5.02 36.55 -20.26
CA GLU A 503 -6.45 36.27 -20.52
C GLU A 503 -6.98 35.07 -19.75
#